data_AF-A0A9E2A2R2-F1
#
_entry.id   AF-A0A9E2A2R2-F1
#
_cell.length_a   1.000
_cell.length_b   1.000
_cell.length_c   1.000
_cell.angle_alpha   90.00
_cell.angle_beta   90.00
_cell.angle_gamma   90.00
#
_symmetry.space_group_name_H-M   'P 1'
#
loop_
_entity.id
_entity.type
_entity.pdbx_description
1 polymer ?
#
loop_
_entity_poly.entity_id
_entity_poly.type
_entity_poly.pdbx_seq_one_letter_code
_entity_poly.pdbx_strand_id
1 'polypeptide(L)'
;MAQRDTHSKTVAVVLTVILLAWVLAGLAVRIWSSEQAYRISGPTHVAAGQGRVFLYTAGEIHALSGDGKWLGATSLADVGFSDDPIDMRVLDDGRLLIAGQRPAAVRLCDMSNLSCERLAPGQFARIDRQFKIHPLAAGDGWLLTDAAGDQLWTLDSETGDLEPAVPTRTLAGPNGIALDSQGVPWVADTDHRRLVELLQLPNGGYVTGREHSAHNSLTIAQRHYPMMLEWGADERFWVVQASSFSEARADVVVYDRDEGAVDVITMPDDAYPTDLAVIGRNAVVTDMDRFRVYRIDTRSGAVSEFGDAAFSERLLAHSARRDSLERLGTLSLVVVIIGALALITAAIRMTPPDKRWSSAAPALDVQGAAPFDRPLKGVHWLKQNPKSRWLTHGFERLYYLLFGLLCLCAYLLYAWSCGQPLRFEEDGLSTTDRLGLLLLLVCLATASFIPMIHFAAAAFRRRLGTDGRNILLEFENGRRTNVDPSRLAWNDRAVFFDGKTFPLRSGTRHALYAPEELQKWLAPLLIDANRMTEWETLRYQFKNRDRLVIAALGAVLLLFTILLLVKTFSVN
;
A
#
# COMPACT_ATOMS: atom_id res chain seq x y z
N MET A 1 -12.44 -18.96 49.06
CA MET A 1 -11.67 -19.18 47.82
C MET A 1 -12.53 -19.02 46.56
N ALA A 2 -13.72 -19.63 46.49
CA ALA A 2 -14.64 -19.50 45.34
C ALA A 2 -15.07 -18.05 44.99
N GLN A 3 -15.28 -17.19 46.00
CA GLN A 3 -15.72 -15.81 45.81
C GLN A 3 -14.62 -14.87 45.26
N ARG A 4 -13.35 -15.24 45.39
CA ARG A 4 -12.20 -14.50 44.84
C ARG A 4 -12.02 -14.79 43.34
N ASP A 5 -12.44 -15.97 42.91
CA ASP A 5 -12.28 -16.46 41.54
C ASP A 5 -13.38 -15.93 40.59
N THR A 6 -14.58 -15.67 41.12
CA THR A 6 -15.65 -14.98 40.38
C THR A 6 -15.32 -13.51 40.14
N HIS A 7 -14.79 -12.80 41.15
CA HIS A 7 -14.44 -11.38 41.02
C HIS A 7 -13.31 -11.14 40.00
N SER A 8 -12.33 -12.05 39.92
CA SER A 8 -11.23 -11.99 38.95
C SER A 8 -11.73 -12.15 37.50
N LYS A 9 -12.66 -13.08 37.26
CA LYS A 9 -13.24 -13.33 35.93
C LYS A 9 -14.07 -12.14 35.45
N THR A 10 -14.88 -11.55 36.34
CA THR A 10 -15.68 -10.36 36.00
C THR A 10 -14.79 -9.18 35.60
N VAL A 11 -13.74 -8.88 36.39
CA VAL A 11 -12.80 -7.79 36.08
C VAL A 11 -12.11 -8.01 34.73
N ALA A 12 -11.72 -9.24 34.44
CA ALA A 12 -11.00 -9.56 33.21
C ALA A 12 -11.90 -9.53 31.96
N VAL A 13 -13.16 -9.94 32.08
CA VAL A 13 -14.17 -9.76 31.02
C VAL A 13 -14.42 -8.26 30.78
N VAL A 14 -14.61 -7.47 31.83
CA VAL A 14 -14.80 -6.02 31.72
C VAL A 14 -13.60 -5.36 31.03
N LEU A 15 -12.37 -5.70 31.42
CA LEU A 15 -11.16 -5.19 30.79
C LEU A 15 -11.08 -5.58 29.30
N THR A 16 -11.44 -6.82 28.96
CA THR A 16 -11.45 -7.28 27.56
C THR A 16 -12.46 -6.50 26.72
N VAL A 17 -13.67 -6.27 27.26
CA VAL A 17 -14.70 -5.46 26.60
C VAL A 17 -14.22 -4.02 26.39
N ILE A 18 -13.58 -3.42 27.40
CA ILE A 18 -13.01 -2.06 27.30
C ILE A 18 -11.92 -2.01 26.21
N LEU A 19 -10.99 -2.96 26.19
CA LEU A 19 -9.92 -3.02 25.20
C LEU A 19 -10.48 -3.23 23.78
N LEU A 20 -11.50 -4.08 23.62
CA LEU A 20 -12.17 -4.27 22.34
C LEU A 20 -12.88 -2.99 21.88
N ALA A 21 -13.63 -2.34 22.77
CA ALA A 21 -14.26 -1.06 22.47
C ALA A 21 -13.23 0.01 22.06
N TRP A 22 -12.06 0.02 22.70
CA TRP A 22 -10.96 0.93 22.36
C TRP A 22 -10.39 0.66 20.97
N VAL A 23 -10.17 -0.60 20.60
CA VAL A 23 -9.73 -0.99 19.24
C VAL A 23 -10.77 -0.57 18.20
N LEU A 24 -12.05 -0.83 18.45
CA LEU A 24 -13.14 -0.45 17.52
C LEU A 24 -13.25 1.07 17.38
N ALA A 25 -13.11 1.82 18.47
CA ALA A 25 -13.09 3.28 18.43
C ALA A 25 -11.89 3.81 17.62
N GLY A 26 -10.69 3.24 17.81
CA GLY A 26 -9.51 3.60 17.02
C GLY A 26 -9.69 3.34 15.53
N LEU A 27 -10.34 2.22 15.17
CA LEU A 27 -10.66 1.90 13.78
C LEU A 27 -11.70 2.87 13.20
N ALA A 28 -12.75 3.20 13.95
CA ALA A 28 -13.77 4.16 13.53
C ALA A 28 -13.16 5.55 13.26
N VAL A 29 -12.29 6.03 14.16
CA VAL A 29 -11.54 7.30 13.96
C VAL A 29 -10.65 7.21 12.73
N ARG A 30 -10.03 6.06 12.46
CA ARG A 30 -9.18 5.86 11.27
C ARG A 30 -9.98 6.04 9.99
N ILE A 31 -11.09 5.33 9.89
CA ILE A 31 -11.95 5.35 8.70
C ILE A 31 -12.49 6.76 8.48
N TRP A 32 -13.03 7.38 9.54
CA TRP A 32 -13.56 8.73 9.48
C TRP A 32 -12.49 9.76 9.08
N SER A 33 -11.34 9.76 9.74
CA SER A 33 -10.27 10.74 9.43
C SER A 33 -9.71 10.57 8.03
N SER A 34 -9.58 9.33 7.54
CA SER A 34 -9.15 9.04 6.17
C SER A 34 -10.18 9.54 5.15
N GLU A 35 -11.47 9.33 5.40
CA GLU A 35 -12.54 9.82 4.53
C GLU A 35 -12.57 11.35 4.48
N GLN A 36 -12.42 12.02 5.64
CA GLN A 36 -12.37 13.47 5.71
C GLN A 36 -11.11 14.04 5.05
N ALA A 37 -9.95 13.40 5.22
CA ALA A 37 -8.71 13.83 4.56
C ALA A 37 -8.84 13.74 3.03
N TYR A 38 -9.46 12.67 2.52
CA TYR A 38 -9.70 12.48 1.09
C TYR A 38 -10.60 13.56 0.48
N ARG A 39 -11.56 14.10 1.25
CA ARG A 39 -12.43 15.21 0.80
C ARG A 39 -11.72 16.57 0.76
N ILE A 40 -10.51 16.66 1.29
CA ILE A 40 -9.71 17.89 1.27
C ILE A 40 -8.60 17.70 0.24
N SER A 41 -8.93 17.96 -1.01
CA SER A 41 -7.98 18.04 -2.12
C SER A 41 -7.45 19.47 -2.27
N GLY A 42 -6.22 19.60 -2.78
CA GLY A 42 -5.77 20.88 -3.31
C GLY A 42 -6.56 21.28 -4.56
N PRO A 43 -6.14 22.35 -5.25
CA PRO A 43 -6.79 22.77 -6.48
C PRO A 43 -6.80 21.63 -7.51
N THR A 44 -7.98 21.19 -7.96
CA THR A 44 -8.10 20.12 -8.96
C THR A 44 -8.64 20.60 -10.29
N HIS A 45 -9.43 21.68 -10.30
CA HIS A 45 -9.99 22.25 -11.52
C HIS A 45 -9.80 23.75 -11.59
N VAL A 46 -9.54 24.23 -12.80
CA VAL A 46 -9.42 25.66 -13.11
C VAL A 46 -10.20 25.99 -14.37
N ALA A 47 -10.88 27.11 -14.35
CA ALA A 47 -11.55 27.69 -15.50
C ALA A 47 -11.20 29.17 -15.58
N ALA A 48 -10.95 29.69 -16.78
CA ALA A 48 -10.63 31.09 -16.95
C ALA A 48 -11.34 31.69 -18.17
N GLY A 49 -11.75 32.95 -18.03
CA GLY A 49 -12.47 33.67 -19.08
C GLY A 49 -12.92 35.03 -18.59
N GLN A 50 -13.10 35.98 -19.52
CA GLN A 50 -13.59 37.33 -19.23
C GLN A 50 -12.85 38.06 -18.07
N GLY A 51 -11.53 37.86 -17.95
CA GLY A 51 -10.74 38.50 -16.90
C GLY A 51 -10.91 37.90 -15.49
N ARG A 52 -11.57 36.74 -15.37
CA ARG A 52 -11.77 36.00 -14.12
C ARG A 52 -11.19 34.60 -14.21
N VAL A 53 -10.78 34.08 -13.06
CA VAL A 53 -10.33 32.70 -12.88
C VAL A 53 -11.17 32.07 -11.77
N PHE A 54 -11.70 30.88 -12.03
CA PHE A 54 -12.41 30.07 -11.05
C PHE A 54 -11.59 28.82 -10.76
N LEU A 55 -11.40 28.51 -9.49
CA LEU A 55 -10.63 27.37 -9.01
C LEU A 55 -11.47 26.54 -8.06
N TYR A 56 -11.49 25.23 -8.23
CA TYR A 56 -12.10 24.33 -7.26
C TYR A 56 -11.05 23.70 -6.36
N THR A 57 -11.26 23.78 -5.04
CA THR A 57 -10.45 23.08 -4.02
C THR A 57 -11.29 22.85 -2.76
N ALA A 58 -11.11 21.68 -2.12
CA ALA A 58 -11.69 21.39 -0.81
C ALA A 58 -13.20 21.69 -0.64
N GLY A 59 -14.00 21.45 -1.68
CA GLY A 59 -15.45 21.68 -1.66
C GLY A 59 -15.91 23.12 -1.94
N GLU A 60 -14.98 24.02 -2.27
CA GLU A 60 -15.27 25.42 -2.58
C GLU A 60 -14.82 25.79 -4.01
N ILE A 61 -15.58 26.69 -4.65
CA ILE A 61 -15.21 27.36 -5.90
C ILE A 61 -14.73 28.76 -5.53
N HIS A 62 -13.44 29.00 -5.71
CA HIS A 62 -12.80 30.30 -5.48
C HIS A 62 -12.85 31.11 -6.77
N ALA A 63 -13.31 32.36 -6.66
CA ALA A 63 -13.23 33.33 -7.74
C ALA A 63 -12.02 34.25 -7.53
N LEU A 64 -11.24 34.44 -8.58
CA LEU A 64 -10.08 35.34 -8.61
C LEU A 64 -10.16 36.25 -9.84
N SER A 65 -9.47 37.39 -9.80
CA SER A 65 -9.20 38.15 -11.00
C SER A 65 -8.18 37.43 -11.88
N GLY A 66 -8.07 37.82 -13.16
CA GLY A 66 -7.04 37.32 -14.07
C GLY A 66 -5.60 37.54 -13.59
N ASP A 67 -5.38 38.50 -12.69
CA ASP A 67 -4.07 38.76 -12.06
C ASP A 67 -3.85 37.97 -10.76
N GLY A 68 -4.85 37.21 -10.30
CA GLY A 68 -4.78 36.37 -9.10
C GLY A 68 -5.29 37.03 -7.82
N LYS A 69 -5.95 38.19 -7.87
CA LYS A 69 -6.57 38.77 -6.67
C LYS A 69 -7.78 37.94 -6.26
N TRP A 70 -7.88 37.52 -5.00
CA TRP A 70 -9.01 36.77 -4.50
C TRP A 70 -10.27 37.65 -4.43
N LEU A 71 -11.39 37.16 -4.98
CA LEU A 71 -12.67 37.87 -5.04
C LEU A 71 -13.73 37.25 -4.13
N GLY A 72 -13.59 35.97 -3.79
CA GLY A 72 -14.55 35.26 -2.94
C GLY A 72 -14.49 33.75 -3.13
N ALA A 73 -15.30 33.04 -2.36
CA ALA A 73 -15.50 31.60 -2.48
C ALA A 73 -16.98 31.27 -2.34
N THR A 74 -17.42 30.21 -3.03
CA THR A 74 -18.78 29.68 -2.99
C THR A 74 -18.71 28.20 -2.71
N SER A 75 -19.53 27.68 -1.81
CA SER A 75 -19.59 26.23 -1.56
C SER A 75 -20.10 25.52 -2.81
N LEU A 76 -19.48 24.39 -3.15
CA LEU A 76 -19.94 23.55 -4.25
C LEU A 76 -21.38 23.03 -4.01
N ALA A 77 -21.77 22.86 -2.74
CA ALA A 77 -23.13 22.47 -2.37
C ALA A 77 -24.16 23.54 -2.73
N ASP A 78 -23.80 24.83 -2.67
CA ASP A 78 -24.71 25.95 -2.98
C ASP A 78 -25.06 26.01 -4.47
N VAL A 79 -24.16 25.54 -5.33
CA VAL A 79 -24.41 25.38 -6.78
C VAL A 79 -25.04 24.02 -7.12
N GLY A 80 -25.32 23.19 -6.12
CA GLY A 80 -26.12 21.97 -6.24
C GLY A 80 -25.36 20.72 -6.66
N PHE A 81 -24.09 20.61 -6.25
CA PHE A 81 -23.26 19.40 -6.38
C PHE A 81 -22.78 18.90 -5.01
N SER A 82 -22.72 17.58 -4.83
CA SER A 82 -22.29 16.92 -3.58
C SER A 82 -20.89 16.29 -3.67
N ASP A 83 -20.36 16.16 -4.87
CA ASP A 83 -19.07 15.54 -5.18
C ASP A 83 -18.26 16.50 -6.05
N ASP A 84 -16.94 16.37 -5.99
CA ASP A 84 -15.98 17.18 -6.76
C ASP A 84 -16.40 17.26 -8.25
N PRO A 85 -16.34 18.46 -8.85
CA PRO A 85 -16.60 18.62 -10.26
C PRO A 85 -15.59 17.80 -11.08
N ILE A 86 -15.94 17.50 -12.32
CA ILE A 86 -15.08 16.83 -13.29
C ILE A 86 -14.66 17.76 -14.43
N ASP A 87 -15.43 18.82 -14.64
CA ASP A 87 -15.12 19.89 -15.59
C ASP A 87 -15.66 21.23 -15.10
N MET A 88 -14.95 22.29 -15.41
CA MET A 88 -15.36 23.67 -15.15
C MET A 88 -14.93 24.53 -16.33
N ARG A 89 -15.83 25.39 -16.83
CA ARG A 89 -15.51 26.31 -17.95
C ARG A 89 -16.23 27.64 -17.82
N VAL A 90 -15.56 28.72 -18.19
CA VAL A 90 -16.19 30.04 -18.29
C VAL A 90 -16.73 30.18 -19.71
N LEU A 91 -18.03 30.45 -19.84
CA LEU A 91 -18.69 30.66 -21.12
C LEU A 91 -18.53 32.11 -21.60
N ASP A 92 -18.78 32.34 -22.90
CA ASP A 92 -18.72 33.66 -23.52
C ASP A 92 -19.72 34.68 -22.96
N ASP A 93 -20.78 34.20 -22.30
CA ASP A 93 -21.76 35.03 -21.58
C ASP A 93 -21.38 35.30 -20.11
N GLY A 94 -20.25 34.76 -19.66
CA GLY A 94 -19.69 34.95 -18.32
C GLY A 94 -20.19 33.96 -17.27
N ARG A 95 -21.12 33.06 -17.62
CA ARG A 95 -21.55 31.99 -16.74
C ARG A 95 -20.45 30.94 -16.59
N LEU A 96 -20.44 30.30 -15.43
CA LEU A 96 -19.58 29.18 -15.12
C LEU A 96 -20.35 27.89 -15.39
N LEU A 97 -19.89 27.12 -16.36
CA LEU A 97 -20.28 25.72 -16.52
C LEU A 97 -19.58 24.89 -15.45
N ILE A 98 -20.33 24.03 -14.77
CA ILE A 98 -19.82 23.08 -13.79
C ILE A 98 -20.41 21.70 -14.12
N ALA A 99 -19.54 20.73 -14.36
CA ALA A 99 -19.91 19.33 -14.57
C ALA A 99 -19.57 18.50 -13.32
N GLY A 100 -20.51 17.69 -12.84
CA GLY A 100 -20.31 16.72 -11.77
C GLY A 100 -20.48 15.29 -12.26
N GLN A 101 -19.99 14.32 -11.48
CA GLN A 101 -19.84 12.92 -11.92
C GLN A 101 -20.73 11.89 -11.20
N ARG A 102 -21.34 12.21 -10.05
CA ARG A 102 -22.10 11.23 -9.24
C ARG A 102 -23.40 11.83 -8.68
N PRO A 103 -24.52 11.80 -9.43
CA PRO A 103 -24.64 11.36 -10.82
C PRO A 103 -24.04 12.39 -11.80
N ALA A 104 -23.74 11.94 -13.03
CA ALA A 104 -23.32 12.84 -14.10
C ALA A 104 -24.37 13.93 -14.35
N ALA A 105 -23.96 15.19 -14.24
CA ALA A 105 -24.84 16.34 -14.43
C ALA A 105 -24.02 17.59 -14.78
N VAL A 106 -24.62 18.49 -15.57
CA VAL A 106 -24.02 19.77 -15.93
C VAL A 106 -24.93 20.91 -15.51
N ARG A 107 -24.35 21.96 -14.94
CA ARG A 107 -25.04 23.19 -14.57
C ARG A 107 -24.35 24.41 -15.17
N LEU A 108 -25.16 25.38 -15.54
CA LEU A 108 -24.72 26.71 -15.97
C LEU A 108 -25.06 27.70 -14.86
N CYS A 109 -24.05 28.33 -14.28
CA CYS A 109 -24.20 29.16 -13.09
C CYS A 109 -23.76 30.60 -13.34
N ASP A 110 -24.62 31.57 -13.05
CA ASP A 110 -24.22 32.96 -12.86
C ASP A 110 -23.68 33.12 -11.43
N MET A 111 -22.36 33.21 -11.32
CA MET A 111 -21.67 33.29 -10.03
C MET A 111 -21.86 34.64 -9.31
N SER A 112 -22.46 35.64 -9.96
CA SER A 112 -22.70 36.96 -9.34
C SER A 112 -23.95 36.97 -8.46
N ASN A 113 -24.95 36.16 -8.79
CA ASN A 113 -26.21 36.01 -8.05
C ASN A 113 -26.47 34.58 -7.56
N LEU A 114 -25.55 33.64 -7.84
CA LEU A 114 -25.65 32.22 -7.51
C LEU A 114 -26.89 31.53 -8.12
N SER A 115 -27.30 31.96 -9.32
CA SER A 115 -28.38 31.34 -10.07
C SER A 115 -27.82 30.25 -10.99
N CYS A 116 -28.27 29.00 -10.82
CA CYS A 116 -27.80 27.86 -11.60
C CYS A 116 -28.95 27.12 -12.27
N GLU A 117 -28.82 26.85 -13.56
CA GLU A 117 -29.74 26.00 -14.32
C GLU A 117 -29.08 24.67 -14.72
N ARG A 118 -29.88 23.62 -14.88
CA ARG A 118 -29.39 22.31 -15.34
C ARG A 118 -29.41 22.26 -16.86
N LEU A 119 -28.29 21.90 -17.46
CA LEU A 119 -28.20 21.61 -18.89
C LEU A 119 -28.78 20.21 -19.15
N ALA A 120 -29.64 20.08 -20.16
CA ALA A 120 -30.21 18.81 -20.66
C ALA A 120 -30.50 17.74 -19.58
N PRO A 121 -31.40 18.03 -18.61
CA PRO A 121 -31.61 17.16 -17.46
C PRO A 121 -32.07 15.76 -17.89
N GLY A 122 -31.36 14.72 -17.43
CA GLY A 122 -31.65 13.31 -17.71
C GLY A 122 -30.80 12.68 -18.81
N GLN A 123 -30.20 13.48 -19.70
CA GLN A 123 -29.39 12.98 -20.81
C GLN A 123 -28.03 12.47 -20.35
N PHE A 124 -27.46 13.13 -19.35
CA PHE A 124 -26.20 12.75 -18.71
C PHE A 124 -26.27 11.43 -17.92
N ALA A 125 -27.46 10.86 -17.69
CA ALA A 125 -27.58 9.57 -16.99
C ALA A 125 -26.93 8.39 -17.75
N ARG A 126 -26.60 8.59 -19.04
CA ARG A 126 -25.90 7.62 -19.89
C ARG A 126 -24.38 7.66 -19.70
N ILE A 127 -23.86 8.70 -19.06
CA ILE A 127 -22.43 8.93 -18.81
C ILE A 127 -22.11 8.47 -17.39
N ASP A 128 -21.14 7.57 -17.25
CA ASP A 128 -20.78 6.99 -15.95
C ASP A 128 -19.92 7.96 -15.12
N ARG A 129 -18.72 8.31 -15.61
CA ARG A 129 -17.75 9.18 -14.94
C ARG A 129 -16.69 9.68 -15.91
N GLN A 130 -15.90 10.67 -15.48
CA GLN A 130 -14.74 11.18 -16.22
C GLN A 130 -15.10 11.71 -17.62
N PHE A 131 -15.87 12.79 -17.65
CA PHE A 131 -16.26 13.45 -18.89
C PHE A 131 -15.92 14.94 -18.84
N LYS A 132 -15.66 15.52 -20.01
CA LYS A 132 -15.54 16.98 -20.18
C LYS A 132 -16.53 17.47 -21.20
N ILE A 133 -16.93 18.73 -21.09
CA ILE A 133 -17.95 19.31 -21.95
C ILE A 133 -17.49 20.66 -22.49
N HIS A 134 -17.59 20.86 -23.79
CA HIS A 134 -17.23 22.12 -24.46
C HIS A 134 -18.41 22.63 -25.29
N PRO A 135 -18.78 23.92 -25.23
CA PRO A 135 -19.75 24.48 -26.16
C PRO A 135 -19.21 24.43 -27.59
N LEU A 136 -20.08 24.13 -28.56
CA LEU A 136 -19.77 24.33 -29.97
C LEU A 136 -19.94 25.82 -30.32
N ALA A 137 -19.24 26.27 -31.37
CA ALA A 137 -19.37 27.64 -31.86
C ALA A 137 -20.84 28.00 -32.18
N ALA A 138 -21.19 29.27 -32.02
CA ALA A 138 -22.52 29.84 -32.33
C ALA A 138 -23.73 29.26 -31.54
N GLY A 139 -23.50 28.42 -30.53
CA GLY A 139 -24.58 27.84 -29.74
C GLY A 139 -25.21 26.59 -30.35
N ASP A 140 -24.57 25.99 -31.35
CA ASP A 140 -25.01 24.79 -32.10
C ASP A 140 -24.92 23.47 -31.28
N GLY A 141 -24.96 23.55 -29.95
CA GLY A 141 -24.86 22.42 -29.03
C GLY A 141 -23.54 22.33 -28.29
N TRP A 142 -23.21 21.10 -27.85
CA TRP A 142 -22.05 20.82 -27.00
C TRP A 142 -21.33 19.55 -27.45
N LEU A 143 -20.01 19.52 -27.26
CA LEU A 143 -19.21 18.31 -27.35
C LEU A 143 -18.92 17.76 -25.97
N LEU A 144 -19.06 16.45 -25.80
CA LEU A 144 -18.75 15.73 -24.58
C LEU A 144 -17.68 14.67 -24.84
N THR A 145 -16.58 14.70 -24.11
CA THR A 145 -15.69 13.54 -24.03
C THR A 145 -16.19 12.60 -22.95
N ASP A 146 -16.27 11.30 -23.22
CA ASP A 146 -16.60 10.26 -22.25
C ASP A 146 -15.39 9.32 -22.14
N ALA A 147 -14.50 9.62 -21.20
CA ALA A 147 -13.23 8.91 -21.07
C ALA A 147 -13.45 7.45 -20.68
N ALA A 148 -14.39 7.17 -19.78
CA ALA A 148 -14.70 5.81 -19.36
C ALA A 148 -15.41 4.98 -20.46
N GLY A 149 -16.15 5.65 -21.34
CA GLY A 149 -16.88 5.04 -22.45
C GLY A 149 -16.12 4.96 -23.77
N ASP A 150 -14.87 5.45 -23.85
CA ASP A 150 -14.07 5.55 -25.09
C ASP A 150 -14.85 6.26 -26.22
N GLN A 151 -15.54 7.34 -25.89
CA GLN A 151 -16.49 7.96 -26.80
C GLN A 151 -16.48 9.50 -26.78
N LEU A 152 -16.88 10.09 -27.90
CA LEU A 152 -17.24 11.50 -28.00
C LEU A 152 -18.73 11.63 -28.33
N TRP A 153 -19.41 12.57 -27.71
CA TRP A 153 -20.83 12.83 -27.90
C TRP A 153 -21.08 14.27 -28.36
N THR A 154 -22.10 14.47 -29.19
CA THR A 154 -22.72 15.77 -29.43
C THR A 154 -24.03 15.85 -28.64
N LEU A 155 -24.22 16.95 -27.93
CA LEU A 155 -25.48 17.30 -27.29
C LEU A 155 -26.13 18.44 -28.07
N ASP A 156 -27.26 18.17 -28.71
CA ASP A 156 -28.02 19.16 -29.45
C ASP A 156 -28.66 20.19 -28.49
N SER A 157 -28.56 21.47 -28.79
CA SER A 157 -29.10 22.55 -27.94
C SER A 157 -30.61 22.71 -28.04
N GLU A 158 -31.24 22.30 -29.14
CA GLU A 158 -32.68 22.42 -29.37
C GLU A 158 -33.44 21.19 -28.85
N THR A 159 -33.00 19.99 -29.22
CA THR A 159 -33.66 18.74 -28.82
C THR A 159 -33.18 18.24 -27.47
N GLY A 160 -31.96 18.60 -27.08
CA GLY A 160 -31.30 18.05 -25.91
C GLY A 160 -30.83 16.60 -26.12
N ASP A 161 -30.82 16.08 -27.34
CA ASP A 161 -30.44 14.70 -27.59
C ASP A 161 -28.92 14.51 -27.59
N LEU A 162 -28.49 13.37 -27.03
CA LEU A 162 -27.09 12.97 -26.98
C LEU A 162 -26.81 11.90 -28.04
N GLU A 163 -25.99 12.25 -29.03
CA GLU A 163 -25.63 11.40 -30.16
C GLU A 163 -24.12 11.15 -30.24
N PRO A 164 -23.66 9.97 -30.69
CA PRO A 164 -22.24 9.73 -30.93
C PRO A 164 -21.68 10.71 -31.96
N ALA A 165 -20.66 11.47 -31.57
CA ALA A 165 -19.99 12.44 -32.43
C ALA A 165 -19.03 11.76 -33.42
N VAL A 166 -18.46 10.62 -33.02
CA VAL A 166 -17.53 9.81 -33.83
C VAL A 166 -17.94 8.32 -33.77
N PRO A 167 -17.48 7.48 -34.72
CA PRO A 167 -17.65 6.03 -34.62
C PRO A 167 -17.07 5.48 -33.32
N THR A 168 -17.68 4.45 -32.75
CA THR A 168 -17.20 3.82 -31.51
C THR A 168 -15.74 3.35 -31.64
N ARG A 169 -14.95 3.52 -30.57
CA ARG A 169 -13.52 3.17 -30.51
C ARG A 169 -12.60 3.98 -31.43
N THR A 170 -13.09 5.09 -32.00
CA THR A 170 -12.22 6.05 -32.69
C THR A 170 -11.24 6.71 -31.72
N LEU A 171 -11.67 6.90 -30.47
CA LEU A 171 -10.90 7.44 -29.36
C LEU A 171 -10.74 6.37 -28.26
N ALA A 172 -9.76 6.54 -27.38
CA ALA A 172 -9.53 5.72 -26.19
C ALA A 172 -9.15 6.62 -25.01
N GLY A 173 -9.98 6.61 -23.96
CA GLY A 173 -9.82 7.50 -22.81
C GLY A 173 -9.76 9.00 -23.15
N PRO A 174 -10.67 9.57 -23.97
CA PRO A 174 -10.61 11.00 -24.29
C PRO A 174 -10.85 11.87 -23.04
N ASN A 175 -9.81 12.50 -22.49
CA ASN A 175 -9.92 13.24 -21.23
C ASN A 175 -10.14 14.75 -21.41
N GLY A 176 -9.50 15.35 -22.41
CA GLY A 176 -9.51 16.80 -22.64
C GLY A 176 -10.13 17.17 -23.98
N ILE A 177 -10.78 18.34 -24.04
CA ILE A 177 -11.24 18.95 -25.30
C ILE A 177 -11.02 20.46 -25.26
N ALA A 178 -10.55 21.04 -26.36
CA ALA A 178 -10.45 22.48 -26.58
C ALA A 178 -10.76 22.81 -28.05
N LEU A 179 -11.10 24.07 -28.34
CA LEU A 179 -11.24 24.58 -29.70
C LEU A 179 -10.05 25.48 -30.05
N ASP A 180 -9.55 25.39 -31.29
CA ASP A 180 -8.57 26.34 -31.80
C ASP A 180 -9.22 27.68 -32.21
N SER A 181 -8.42 28.64 -32.71
CA SER A 181 -8.92 29.96 -33.14
C SER A 181 -9.89 29.90 -34.33
N GLN A 182 -9.96 28.77 -35.05
CA GLN A 182 -10.89 28.52 -36.15
C GLN A 182 -12.18 27.81 -35.67
N GLY A 183 -12.28 27.48 -34.38
CA GLY A 183 -13.39 26.74 -33.80
C GLY A 183 -13.30 25.23 -34.06
N VAL A 184 -12.15 24.72 -34.52
CA VAL A 184 -11.95 23.30 -34.77
C VAL A 184 -11.68 22.59 -33.44
N PRO A 185 -12.43 21.54 -33.08
CA PRO A 185 -12.21 20.82 -31.84
C PRO A 185 -10.96 19.93 -31.89
N TRP A 186 -10.23 19.92 -30.79
CA TRP A 186 -9.10 19.04 -30.55
C TRP A 186 -9.31 18.26 -29.25
N VAL A 187 -8.98 16.98 -29.27
CA VAL A 187 -9.15 16.07 -28.14
C VAL A 187 -7.81 15.52 -27.67
N ALA A 188 -7.61 15.51 -26.35
CA ALA A 188 -6.56 14.70 -25.73
C ALA A 188 -7.04 13.24 -25.65
N ASP A 189 -6.62 12.45 -26.63
CA ASP A 189 -6.93 11.02 -26.78
C ASP A 189 -5.91 10.21 -25.97
N THR A 190 -6.14 10.19 -24.65
CA THR A 190 -5.12 9.89 -23.64
C THR A 190 -4.54 8.49 -23.75
N ASP A 191 -5.37 7.46 -23.92
CA ASP A 191 -4.87 6.07 -23.98
C ASP A 191 -4.26 5.74 -25.35
N HIS A 192 -4.64 6.47 -26.40
CA HIS A 192 -3.90 6.48 -27.67
C HIS A 192 -2.66 7.37 -27.66
N ARG A 193 -2.42 8.13 -26.58
CA ARG A 193 -1.21 8.96 -26.36
C ARG A 193 -1.01 9.97 -27.50
N ARG A 194 -2.09 10.66 -27.87
CA ARG A 194 -2.08 11.66 -28.94
C ARG A 194 -3.05 12.80 -28.68
N LEU A 195 -2.82 13.92 -29.35
CA LEU A 195 -3.81 14.96 -29.58
C LEU A 195 -4.39 14.75 -30.97
N VAL A 196 -5.71 14.88 -31.11
CA VAL A 196 -6.38 14.65 -32.40
C VAL A 196 -7.33 15.78 -32.73
N GLU A 197 -7.21 16.30 -33.95
CA GLU A 197 -8.12 17.24 -34.57
C GLU A 197 -9.42 16.54 -34.98
N LEU A 198 -10.56 17.19 -34.79
CA LEU A 198 -11.86 16.68 -35.20
C LEU A 198 -12.42 17.52 -36.36
N LEU A 199 -12.56 16.87 -37.51
CA LEU A 199 -13.11 17.47 -38.72
C LEU A 199 -14.60 17.17 -38.79
N GLN A 200 -15.42 18.21 -38.83
CA GLN A 200 -16.86 18.07 -38.96
C GLN A 200 -17.24 17.61 -40.37
N LEU A 201 -18.15 16.63 -40.46
CA LEU A 201 -18.66 16.14 -41.74
C LEU A 201 -19.88 16.95 -42.20
N PRO A 202 -20.12 17.07 -43.53
CA PRO A 202 -21.27 17.80 -44.08
C PRO A 202 -22.64 17.26 -43.63
N ASN A 203 -22.72 15.98 -43.27
CA ASN A 203 -23.94 15.29 -42.83
C ASN A 203 -24.09 15.27 -41.30
N GLY A 204 -23.29 16.06 -40.56
CA GLY A 204 -23.19 15.98 -39.11
C GLY A 204 -22.19 14.94 -38.63
N GLY A 205 -21.78 15.04 -37.36
CA GLY A 205 -20.72 14.22 -36.77
C GLY A 205 -19.31 14.64 -37.18
N TYR A 206 -18.32 13.88 -36.71
CA TYR A 206 -16.90 14.19 -36.79
C TYR A 206 -16.09 12.96 -37.23
N VAL A 207 -14.94 13.24 -37.85
CA VAL A 207 -13.86 12.27 -38.11
C VAL A 207 -12.54 12.83 -37.60
N THR A 208 -11.57 11.96 -37.37
CA THR A 208 -10.22 12.39 -36.99
C THR A 208 -9.50 13.02 -38.17
N GLY A 209 -8.88 14.17 -37.93
CA GLY A 209 -8.04 14.90 -38.87
C GLY A 209 -6.56 14.67 -38.57
N ARG A 210 -5.83 15.77 -38.35
CA ARG A 210 -4.44 15.71 -37.93
C ARG A 210 -4.28 15.10 -36.54
N GLU A 211 -3.13 14.48 -36.33
CA GLU A 211 -2.77 13.83 -35.07
C GLU A 211 -1.36 14.19 -34.67
N HIS A 212 -1.17 14.53 -33.39
CA HIS A 212 0.12 14.81 -32.80
C HIS A 212 0.42 13.80 -31.69
N SER A 213 1.54 13.09 -31.79
CA SER A 213 1.90 12.15 -30.74
C SER A 213 2.31 12.87 -29.45
N ALA A 214 1.80 12.37 -28.31
CA ALA A 214 2.26 12.77 -26.99
C ALA A 214 3.62 12.13 -26.62
N HIS A 215 4.07 11.13 -27.37
CA HIS A 215 5.41 10.58 -27.28
C HIS A 215 6.28 11.15 -28.40
N ASN A 216 7.06 12.18 -28.06
CA ASN A 216 7.87 12.96 -28.99
C ASN A 216 9.23 13.33 -28.36
N SER A 217 10.03 14.14 -29.05
CA SER A 217 11.38 14.52 -28.61
C SER A 217 11.43 15.38 -27.34
N LEU A 218 10.31 15.96 -26.93
CA LEU A 218 10.18 16.77 -25.72
C LEU A 218 9.56 15.98 -24.55
N THR A 219 9.12 14.74 -24.78
CA THR A 219 8.59 13.87 -23.72
C THR A 219 9.68 13.56 -22.70
N ILE A 220 9.42 13.90 -21.44
CA ILE A 220 10.30 13.57 -20.32
C ILE A 220 9.89 12.22 -19.73
N ALA A 221 10.82 11.25 -19.72
CA ALA A 221 10.59 9.88 -19.25
C ALA A 221 9.33 9.24 -19.88
N GLN A 222 8.38 8.78 -19.06
CA GLN A 222 7.12 8.16 -19.51
C GLN A 222 5.94 9.15 -19.56
N ARG A 223 6.18 10.47 -19.54
CA ARG A 223 5.12 11.51 -19.47
C ARG A 223 4.48 11.79 -20.82
N HIS A 224 3.74 10.81 -21.34
CA HIS A 224 3.12 10.84 -22.67
C HIS A 224 1.60 10.61 -22.64
N TYR A 225 0.96 10.77 -21.48
CA TYR A 225 -0.50 10.72 -21.35
C TYR A 225 -1.07 12.14 -21.33
N PRO A 226 -1.58 12.66 -22.47
CA PRO A 226 -2.20 13.99 -22.48
C PRO A 226 -3.51 13.93 -21.70
N MET A 227 -3.63 14.72 -20.64
CA MET A 227 -4.76 14.69 -19.70
C MET A 227 -5.72 15.87 -19.91
N MET A 228 -5.14 17.04 -20.16
CA MET A 228 -5.87 18.29 -20.38
C MET A 228 -5.18 19.06 -21.51
N LEU A 229 -5.96 19.75 -22.33
CA LEU A 229 -5.46 20.72 -23.30
C LEU A 229 -6.33 21.97 -23.28
N GLU A 230 -5.72 23.14 -23.45
CA GLU A 230 -6.43 24.41 -23.68
C GLU A 230 -5.73 25.21 -24.78
N TRP A 231 -6.50 25.98 -25.53
CA TRP A 231 -5.98 26.84 -26.58
C TRP A 231 -5.59 28.20 -26.03
N GLY A 232 -4.35 28.62 -26.27
CA GLY A 232 -3.82 29.90 -25.83
C GLY A 232 -4.01 31.02 -26.85
N ALA A 233 -3.97 32.27 -26.37
CA ALA A 233 -3.99 33.46 -27.22
C ALA A 233 -2.74 33.60 -28.12
N ASP A 234 -1.72 32.77 -27.87
CA ASP A 234 -0.52 32.62 -28.68
C ASP A 234 -0.65 31.57 -29.80
N GLU A 235 -1.88 31.14 -30.11
CA GLU A 235 -2.23 30.16 -31.15
C GLU A 235 -1.55 28.78 -30.97
N ARG A 236 -1.41 28.37 -29.71
CA ARG A 236 -0.80 27.09 -29.34
C ARG A 236 -1.66 26.38 -28.30
N PHE A 237 -1.62 25.05 -28.31
CA PHE A 237 -2.20 24.22 -27.27
C PHE A 237 -1.25 24.10 -26.08
N TRP A 238 -1.79 24.31 -24.89
CA TRP A 238 -1.12 24.08 -23.62
C TRP A 238 -1.65 22.79 -23.03
N VAL A 239 -0.78 21.81 -22.81
CA VAL A 239 -1.19 20.43 -22.53
C VAL A 239 -0.57 19.92 -21.25
N VAL A 240 -1.38 19.44 -20.31
CA VAL A 240 -0.87 18.66 -19.16
C VAL A 240 -0.62 17.23 -19.63
N GLN A 241 0.63 16.77 -19.51
CA GLN A 241 1.03 15.40 -19.86
C GLN A 241 1.55 14.65 -18.65
N ALA A 242 0.86 13.59 -18.24
CA ALA A 242 1.19 12.77 -17.08
C ALA A 242 2.00 11.52 -17.46
N SER A 243 2.74 10.94 -16.50
CA SER A 243 3.41 9.64 -16.67
C SER A 243 2.45 8.46 -16.59
N SER A 244 1.44 8.57 -15.74
CA SER A 244 0.30 7.65 -15.65
C SER A 244 -0.81 8.29 -14.82
N PHE A 245 -1.99 7.66 -14.79
CA PHE A 245 -3.08 8.07 -13.91
C PHE A 245 -2.80 7.85 -12.41
N SER A 246 -1.75 7.08 -12.06
CA SER A 246 -1.44 6.68 -10.68
C SER A 246 -0.19 7.33 -10.10
N GLU A 247 0.61 8.00 -10.94
CA GLU A 247 1.86 8.63 -10.52
C GLU A 247 1.69 10.14 -10.49
N ALA A 248 2.10 10.77 -9.39
CA ALA A 248 2.06 12.22 -9.20
C ALA A 248 3.18 12.93 -9.98
N ARG A 249 3.20 12.75 -11.31
CA ARG A 249 4.19 13.35 -12.21
C ARG A 249 3.55 13.75 -13.54
N ALA A 250 3.67 15.03 -13.85
CA ALA A 250 3.20 15.59 -15.10
C ALA A 250 4.03 16.81 -15.50
N ASP A 251 4.04 17.11 -16.78
CA ASP A 251 4.61 18.33 -17.34
C ASP A 251 3.54 19.14 -18.07
N VAL A 252 3.86 20.42 -18.32
CA VAL A 252 3.09 21.24 -19.26
C VAL A 252 3.87 21.32 -20.56
N VAL A 253 3.30 20.75 -21.62
CA VAL A 253 3.89 20.72 -22.96
C VAL A 253 3.11 21.65 -23.88
N VAL A 254 3.81 22.43 -24.68
CA VAL A 254 3.22 23.37 -25.64
C VAL A 254 3.24 22.74 -27.02
N TYR A 255 2.09 22.76 -27.68
CA TYR A 255 1.86 22.20 -29.00
C TYR A 255 1.48 23.29 -30.00
N ASP A 256 2.18 23.33 -31.12
CA ASP A 256 1.73 24.03 -32.31
C ASP A 256 0.70 23.17 -33.06
N ARG A 257 -0.30 23.83 -33.67
CA ARG A 257 -1.38 23.15 -34.40
C ARG A 257 -0.86 22.32 -35.57
N ASP A 258 0.18 22.79 -36.25
CA ASP A 258 0.68 22.21 -37.50
C ASP A 258 1.95 21.39 -37.23
N GLU A 259 2.81 21.81 -36.30
CA GLU A 259 4.11 21.18 -36.03
C GLU A 259 4.12 20.15 -34.90
N GLY A 260 3.08 20.12 -34.05
CA GLY A 260 3.02 19.24 -32.88
C GLY A 260 3.76 19.82 -31.68
N ALA A 261 4.44 19.01 -30.87
CA ALA A 261 5.09 19.49 -29.65
C ALA A 261 6.28 20.41 -29.98
N VAL A 262 6.27 21.64 -29.45
CA VAL A 262 7.28 22.68 -29.73
C VAL A 262 8.04 23.16 -28.50
N ASP A 263 7.49 22.99 -27.30
CA ASP A 263 8.17 23.37 -26.05
C ASP A 263 7.70 22.54 -24.84
N VAL A 264 8.52 22.49 -23.78
CA VAL A 264 8.13 21.93 -22.48
C VAL A 264 8.46 22.93 -21.38
N ILE A 265 7.47 23.20 -20.54
CA ILE A 265 7.63 24.17 -19.46
C ILE A 265 8.36 23.50 -18.29
N THR A 266 9.46 24.10 -17.87
CA THR A 266 10.17 23.68 -16.67
C THR A 266 9.37 24.08 -15.44
N MET A 267 8.63 23.12 -14.88
CA MET A 267 7.95 23.27 -13.60
C MET A 267 8.94 23.08 -12.44
N PRO A 268 8.64 23.56 -11.22
CA PRO A 268 9.40 23.18 -10.02
C PRO A 268 9.52 21.64 -9.90
N ASP A 269 10.67 21.13 -9.43
CA ASP A 269 11.03 19.69 -9.41
C ASP A 269 9.99 18.76 -8.80
N ASP A 270 9.09 19.31 -8.00
CA ASP A 270 8.11 18.59 -7.21
C ASP A 270 6.65 19.02 -7.46
N ALA A 271 6.44 19.79 -8.53
CA ALA A 271 5.13 20.18 -9.00
C ALA A 271 4.42 19.00 -9.68
N TYR A 272 3.11 18.89 -9.45
CA TYR A 272 2.25 17.96 -10.17
C TYR A 272 1.09 18.71 -10.83
N PRO A 273 1.29 19.22 -12.06
CA PRO A 273 0.24 19.84 -12.86
C PRO A 273 -0.94 18.89 -13.04
N THR A 274 -2.13 19.30 -12.61
CA THR A 274 -3.35 18.47 -12.70
C THR A 274 -4.37 18.99 -13.71
N ASP A 275 -4.51 20.30 -13.82
CA ASP A 275 -5.44 20.97 -14.72
C ASP A 275 -4.86 22.33 -15.13
N LEU A 276 -5.31 22.89 -16.26
CA LEU A 276 -4.88 24.20 -16.70
C LEU A 276 -5.99 24.99 -17.39
N ALA A 277 -5.90 26.32 -17.34
CA ALA A 277 -6.73 27.23 -18.11
C ALA A 277 -5.88 28.41 -18.60
N VAL A 278 -6.16 28.92 -19.80
CA VAL A 278 -5.42 30.05 -20.37
C VAL A 278 -6.25 31.33 -20.28
N ILE A 279 -5.62 32.43 -19.84
CA ILE A 279 -6.22 33.76 -19.73
C ILE A 279 -5.24 34.85 -20.15
N GLY A 280 -5.52 35.47 -21.29
CA GLY A 280 -4.65 36.50 -21.87
C GLY A 280 -3.24 35.94 -22.13
N ARG A 281 -2.24 36.46 -21.40
CA ARG A 281 -0.83 36.04 -21.52
C ARG A 281 -0.39 35.03 -20.47
N ASN A 282 -1.34 34.42 -19.76
CA ASN A 282 -1.08 33.56 -18.62
C ASN A 282 -1.77 32.21 -18.81
N ALA A 283 -1.05 31.12 -18.60
CA ALA A 283 -1.65 29.83 -18.28
C ALA A 283 -1.67 29.65 -16.77
N VAL A 284 -2.83 29.35 -16.20
CA VAL A 284 -3.01 29.06 -14.77
C VAL A 284 -3.08 27.54 -14.62
N VAL A 285 -2.22 26.98 -13.78
CA VAL A 285 -2.04 25.53 -13.63
C VAL A 285 -2.25 25.12 -12.19
N THR A 286 -3.07 24.11 -11.95
CA THR A 286 -3.35 23.58 -10.62
C THR A 286 -2.33 22.52 -10.21
N ASP A 287 -2.03 22.47 -8.92
CA ASP A 287 -1.24 21.41 -8.29
C ASP A 287 -1.97 20.92 -7.03
N MET A 288 -2.68 19.81 -7.21
CA MET A 288 -3.55 19.21 -6.21
C MET A 288 -2.79 18.75 -4.97
N ASP A 289 -1.61 18.16 -5.13
CA ASP A 289 -0.88 17.53 -4.03
C ASP A 289 -0.13 18.57 -3.19
N ARG A 290 0.32 19.66 -3.81
CA ARG A 290 1.04 20.73 -3.12
C ARG A 290 0.16 21.86 -2.61
N PHE A 291 -1.15 21.82 -2.89
CA PHE A 291 -2.07 22.92 -2.59
C PHE A 291 -1.54 24.25 -3.16
N ARG A 292 -1.12 24.20 -4.43
CA ARG A 292 -0.54 25.35 -5.13
C ARG A 292 -1.24 25.59 -6.45
N VAL A 293 -1.10 26.82 -6.93
CA VAL A 293 -1.52 27.21 -8.27
C VAL A 293 -0.37 28.01 -8.86
N TYR A 294 0.01 27.65 -10.08
CA TYR A 294 1.07 28.31 -10.82
C TYR A 294 0.48 29.19 -11.92
N ARG A 295 1.21 30.24 -12.26
CA ARG A 295 1.02 31.05 -13.46
C ARG A 295 2.24 30.92 -14.34
N ILE A 296 2.01 30.56 -15.59
CA ILE A 296 3.02 30.50 -16.64
C ILE A 296 2.78 31.67 -17.60
N ASP A 297 3.77 32.54 -17.83
CA ASP A 297 3.68 33.54 -18.90
C ASP A 297 3.81 32.82 -20.25
N THR A 298 2.78 32.89 -21.09
CA THR A 298 2.68 32.09 -22.32
C THR A 298 3.71 32.45 -23.39
N ARG A 299 4.37 33.60 -23.25
CA ARG A 299 5.39 34.07 -24.19
C ARG A 299 6.80 33.62 -23.79
N SER A 300 7.10 33.64 -22.49
CA SER A 300 8.44 33.38 -21.95
C SER A 300 8.59 32.01 -21.31
N GLY A 301 7.49 31.31 -21.02
CA GLY A 301 7.49 30.07 -20.26
C GLY A 301 7.83 30.26 -18.78
N ALA A 302 7.93 31.50 -18.30
CA ALA A 302 8.31 31.78 -16.92
C ALA A 302 7.20 31.37 -15.94
N VAL A 303 7.55 30.53 -14.97
CA VAL A 303 6.64 30.02 -13.94
C VAL A 303 6.73 30.85 -12.66
N SER A 304 5.58 31.21 -12.09
CA SER A 304 5.44 31.90 -10.81
C SER A 304 4.22 31.38 -10.04
N GLU A 305 4.09 31.69 -8.76
CA GLU A 305 2.85 31.37 -8.02
C GLU A 305 1.70 32.29 -8.47
N PHE A 306 0.48 31.74 -8.53
CA PHE A 306 -0.75 32.45 -8.83
C PHE A 306 -1.61 32.60 -7.57
N GLY A 307 -2.17 33.79 -7.39
CA GLY A 307 -2.95 34.13 -6.19
C GLY A 307 -2.31 35.23 -5.36
N ASP A 308 -3.13 35.98 -4.65
CA ASP A 308 -2.68 36.89 -3.60
C ASP A 308 -2.52 36.16 -2.25
N ALA A 309 -1.98 36.86 -1.25
CA ALA A 309 -1.76 36.30 0.08
C ALA A 309 -3.05 35.74 0.72
N ALA A 310 -4.20 36.36 0.46
CA ALA A 310 -5.48 35.92 1.02
C ALA A 310 -5.90 34.56 0.43
N PHE A 311 -5.66 34.34 -0.86
CA PHE A 311 -5.87 33.03 -1.48
C PHE A 311 -4.86 31.99 -0.97
N SER A 312 -3.57 32.34 -0.93
CA SER A 312 -2.51 31.43 -0.45
C SER A 312 -2.75 30.97 0.99
N GLU A 313 -3.19 31.86 1.88
CA GLU A 313 -3.54 31.51 3.27
C GLU A 313 -4.67 30.47 3.35
N ARG A 314 -5.64 30.50 2.43
CA ARG A 314 -6.71 29.51 2.36
C ARG A 314 -6.21 28.14 1.92
N LEU A 315 -5.39 28.10 0.86
CA LEU A 315 -4.77 26.85 0.41
C LEU A 315 -3.92 26.21 1.51
N LEU A 316 -3.14 27.03 2.24
CA LEU A 316 -2.38 26.58 3.41
C LEU A 316 -3.27 26.07 4.54
N ALA A 317 -4.42 26.71 4.79
CA ALA A 317 -5.38 26.25 5.79
C ALA A 317 -5.99 24.88 5.42
N HIS A 318 -6.32 24.66 4.14
CA HIS A 318 -6.79 23.36 3.66
C HIS A 318 -5.71 22.28 3.77
N SER A 319 -4.48 22.59 3.35
CA SER A 319 -3.31 21.70 3.49
C SER A 319 -3.09 21.31 4.96
N ALA A 320 -3.03 22.29 5.86
CA ALA A 320 -2.86 22.05 7.30
C ALA A 320 -4.00 21.22 7.90
N ARG A 321 -5.24 21.41 7.40
CA ARG A 321 -6.40 20.62 7.85
C ARG A 321 -6.29 19.16 7.40
N ARG A 322 -5.93 18.90 6.13
CA ARG A 322 -5.68 17.54 5.62
C ARG A 322 -4.58 16.85 6.43
N ASP A 323 -3.45 17.52 6.61
CA ASP A 323 -2.33 17.06 7.45
C ASP A 323 -2.77 16.62 8.84
N SER A 324 -3.62 17.42 9.49
CA SER A 324 -4.11 17.11 10.84
C SER A 324 -4.96 15.83 10.88
N LEU A 325 -5.75 15.58 9.83
CA LEU A 325 -6.58 14.39 9.70
C LEU A 325 -5.74 13.14 9.40
N GLU A 326 -4.73 13.25 8.54
CA GLU A 326 -3.81 12.16 8.26
C GLU A 326 -2.99 11.76 9.51
N ARG A 327 -2.52 12.75 10.28
CA ARG A 327 -1.88 12.52 11.58
C ARG A 327 -2.83 11.83 12.57
N LEU A 328 -4.10 12.26 12.63
CA LEU A 328 -5.11 11.63 13.47
C LEU A 328 -5.35 10.16 13.07
N GLY A 329 -5.49 9.88 11.78
CA GLY A 329 -5.65 8.51 11.26
C GLY A 329 -4.42 7.62 11.51
N THR A 330 -3.23 8.21 11.55
CA THR A 330 -1.98 7.53 11.91
C THR A 330 -1.92 7.21 13.40
N LEU A 331 -2.24 8.17 14.26
CA LEU A 331 -2.31 7.98 15.70
C LEU A 331 -3.37 6.93 16.08
N SER A 332 -4.52 6.93 15.40
CA SER A 332 -5.56 5.94 15.67
C SER A 332 -5.14 4.51 15.27
N LEU A 333 -4.34 4.36 14.22
CA LEU A 333 -3.75 3.06 13.86
C LEU A 333 -2.80 2.55 14.95
N VAL A 334 -1.96 3.42 15.52
CA VAL A 334 -1.09 3.06 16.65
C VAL A 334 -1.93 2.59 17.85
N VAL A 335 -3.03 3.28 18.15
CA VAL A 335 -3.98 2.89 19.20
C VAL A 335 -4.59 1.50 18.93
N VAL A 336 -5.01 1.23 17.69
CA VAL A 336 -5.55 -0.09 17.28
C VAL A 336 -4.52 -1.19 17.51
N ILE A 337 -3.26 -0.98 17.11
CA ILE A 337 -2.18 -1.97 17.26
C ILE A 337 -1.92 -2.23 18.75
N ILE A 338 -1.79 -1.19 19.57
CA ILE A 338 -1.56 -1.31 21.02
C ILE A 338 -2.73 -2.04 21.69
N GLY A 339 -3.96 -1.67 21.36
CA GLY A 339 -5.18 -2.31 21.87
C GLY A 339 -5.27 -3.79 21.49
N ALA A 340 -4.92 -4.15 20.25
CA ALA A 340 -4.89 -5.53 19.79
C ALA A 340 -3.84 -6.37 20.54
N LEU A 341 -2.63 -5.83 20.74
CA LEU A 341 -1.58 -6.49 21.53
C LEU A 341 -1.99 -6.67 22.99
N ALA A 342 -2.67 -5.68 23.58
CA ALA A 342 -3.21 -5.76 24.93
C ALA A 342 -4.30 -6.85 25.05
N LEU A 343 -5.20 -6.96 24.08
CA LEU A 343 -6.22 -8.02 24.00
C LEU A 343 -5.57 -9.41 23.93
N ILE A 344 -4.57 -9.58 23.06
CA ILE A 344 -3.84 -10.86 22.94
C ILE A 344 -3.17 -11.21 24.28
N THR A 345 -2.53 -10.23 24.93
CA THR A 345 -1.87 -10.43 26.22
C THR A 345 -2.87 -10.77 27.33
N ALA A 346 -4.02 -10.10 27.36
CA ALA A 346 -5.10 -10.38 28.30
C ALA A 346 -5.65 -11.80 28.09
N ALA A 347 -5.91 -12.19 26.84
CA ALA A 347 -6.36 -13.53 26.49
C ALA A 347 -5.37 -14.60 26.94
N ILE A 348 -4.07 -14.40 26.72
CA ILE A 348 -3.01 -15.31 27.19
C ILE A 348 -3.02 -15.43 28.71
N ARG A 349 -3.15 -14.32 29.44
CA ARG A 349 -3.18 -14.34 30.92
C ARG A 349 -4.44 -15.00 31.48
N MET A 350 -5.61 -14.68 30.92
CA MET A 350 -6.90 -15.19 31.37
C MET A 350 -7.10 -16.67 31.11
N THR A 351 -6.42 -17.20 30.09
CA THR A 351 -6.49 -18.63 29.79
C THR A 351 -5.76 -19.41 30.91
N PRO A 352 -6.44 -20.32 31.63
CA PRO A 352 -5.82 -21.13 32.69
C PRO A 352 -4.60 -21.92 32.18
N PRO A 353 -3.50 -22.10 32.95
CA PRO A 353 -2.29 -22.76 32.46
C PRO A 353 -2.51 -24.15 31.84
N ASP A 354 -3.48 -24.89 32.35
CA ASP A 354 -3.94 -26.21 31.88
C ASP A 354 -4.78 -26.15 30.59
N LYS A 355 -5.46 -25.02 30.34
CA LYS A 355 -6.28 -24.75 29.14
C LYS A 355 -5.63 -23.80 28.14
N ARG A 356 -4.47 -23.22 28.46
CA ARG A 356 -3.61 -22.56 27.46
C ARG A 356 -3.39 -23.58 26.35
N TRP A 357 -3.11 -23.14 25.13
CA TRP A 357 -2.91 -24.02 23.96
C TRP A 357 -1.70 -24.99 24.08
N SER A 358 -1.33 -25.37 25.29
CA SER A 358 -0.13 -26.03 25.74
C SER A 358 -0.27 -26.49 27.20
N SER A 359 -1.14 -27.47 27.52
CA SER A 359 -0.99 -28.20 28.78
C SER A 359 0.41 -28.84 28.79
N ALA A 360 1.28 -28.34 29.65
CA ALA A 360 2.65 -28.82 29.75
C ALA A 360 2.60 -30.27 30.24
N ALA A 361 3.28 -31.19 29.55
CA ALA A 361 3.50 -32.53 30.09
C ALA A 361 4.11 -32.43 31.50
N PRO A 362 3.72 -33.32 32.44
CA PRO A 362 4.21 -33.27 33.82
C PRO A 362 5.74 -33.19 33.87
N ALA A 363 6.26 -32.40 34.82
CA ALA A 363 7.70 -32.26 35.04
C ALA A 363 8.32 -33.62 35.42
N LEU A 364 9.60 -33.81 35.12
CA LEU A 364 10.30 -35.05 35.46
C LEU A 364 10.56 -35.07 36.97
N ASP A 365 10.02 -36.06 37.69
CA ASP A 365 10.20 -36.17 39.15
C ASP A 365 11.48 -36.93 39.47
N VAL A 366 12.59 -36.21 39.55
CA VAL A 366 13.90 -36.79 39.86
C VAL A 366 14.02 -37.22 41.32
N GLN A 367 13.35 -36.53 42.25
CA GLN A 367 13.48 -36.81 43.70
C GLN A 367 12.62 -38.00 44.13
N GLY A 368 11.50 -38.26 43.47
CA GLY A 368 10.65 -39.43 43.69
C GLY A 368 11.07 -40.69 42.94
N ALA A 369 12.18 -40.66 42.19
CA ALA A 369 12.61 -41.78 41.36
C ALA A 369 13.33 -42.85 42.20
N ALA A 370 12.91 -44.11 42.06
CA ALA A 370 13.55 -45.24 42.75
C ALA A 370 14.95 -45.53 42.17
N PRO A 371 16.00 -45.67 43.00
CA PRO A 371 17.35 -45.97 42.53
C PRO A 371 17.43 -47.38 41.91
N PHE A 372 18.43 -47.60 41.06
CA PHE A 372 18.67 -48.93 40.49
C PHE A 372 19.32 -49.86 41.52
N ASP A 373 18.63 -50.94 41.88
CA ASP A 373 19.16 -51.94 42.82
C ASP A 373 20.35 -52.74 42.23
N ARG A 374 20.44 -52.87 40.90
CA ARG A 374 21.53 -53.56 40.17
C ARG A 374 21.77 -52.94 38.79
N PRO A 375 23.03 -52.89 38.29
CA PRO A 375 23.31 -52.47 36.92
C PRO A 375 22.62 -53.39 35.91
N LEU A 376 22.14 -52.80 34.82
CA LEU A 376 21.42 -53.52 33.77
C LEU A 376 22.36 -54.47 33.02
N LYS A 377 21.83 -55.63 32.62
CA LYS A 377 22.53 -56.54 31.69
C LYS A 377 22.47 -55.97 30.27
N GLY A 378 23.28 -54.94 30.02
CA GLY A 378 23.36 -54.24 28.73
C GLY A 378 22.77 -52.83 28.75
N VAL A 379 22.67 -52.22 27.57
CA VAL A 379 22.22 -50.83 27.40
C VAL A 379 20.74 -50.81 27.07
N HIS A 380 19.94 -50.17 27.92
CA HIS A 380 18.54 -49.86 27.62
C HIS A 380 18.45 -48.50 26.90
N TRP A 381 18.02 -48.50 25.64
CA TRP A 381 17.78 -47.27 24.89
C TRP A 381 16.35 -46.79 25.13
N LEU A 382 16.21 -45.53 25.56
CA LEU A 382 14.91 -44.93 25.84
C LEU A 382 14.00 -44.96 24.60
N LYS A 383 12.76 -45.43 24.79
CA LYS A 383 11.78 -45.56 23.71
C LYS A 383 11.25 -44.19 23.28
N GLN A 384 11.54 -43.79 22.04
CA GLN A 384 11.01 -42.57 21.44
C GLN A 384 9.53 -42.71 21.06
N ASN A 385 8.79 -41.61 21.16
CA ASN A 385 7.40 -41.53 20.75
C ASN A 385 7.29 -41.51 19.20
N PRO A 386 6.58 -42.46 18.55
CA PRO A 386 6.50 -42.54 17.09
C PRO A 386 5.88 -41.27 16.46
N LYS A 387 4.94 -40.60 17.14
CA LYS A 387 4.35 -39.34 16.66
C LYS A 387 5.39 -38.22 16.57
N SER A 388 6.32 -38.17 17.53
CA SER A 388 7.41 -37.18 17.53
C SER A 388 8.44 -37.45 16.42
N ARG A 389 8.63 -38.71 16.03
CA ARG A 389 9.54 -39.08 14.94
C ARG A 389 8.99 -38.66 13.56
N TRP A 390 7.67 -38.78 13.36
CA TRP A 390 7.00 -38.29 12.15
C TRP A 390 7.06 -36.75 12.05
N LEU A 391 6.78 -36.05 13.16
CA LEU A 391 6.86 -34.58 13.22
C LEU A 391 8.24 -34.05 12.81
N THR A 392 9.33 -34.68 13.27
CA THR A 392 10.69 -34.17 13.00
C THR A 392 11.16 -34.44 11.56
N HIS A 393 10.93 -35.65 11.03
CA HIS A 393 11.34 -35.98 9.66
C HIS A 393 10.39 -35.39 8.61
N GLY A 394 9.10 -35.32 8.93
CA GLY A 394 8.07 -34.74 8.07
C GLY A 394 8.21 -33.22 7.96
N PHE A 395 8.46 -32.53 9.07
CA PHE A 395 8.60 -31.07 9.08
C PHE A 395 9.82 -30.60 8.31
N GLU A 396 10.99 -31.24 8.48
CA GLU A 396 12.20 -30.90 7.72
C GLU A 396 11.96 -31.03 6.21
N ARG A 397 11.36 -32.14 5.76
CA ARG A 397 11.03 -32.36 4.34
C ARG A 397 9.99 -31.39 3.80
N LEU A 398 8.92 -31.14 4.57
CA LEU A 398 7.87 -30.20 4.21
C LEU A 398 8.42 -28.78 4.09
N TYR A 399 9.28 -28.37 5.01
CA TYR A 399 9.93 -27.08 4.96
C TYR A 399 10.79 -26.92 3.69
N TYR A 400 11.65 -27.88 3.38
CA TYR A 400 12.47 -27.81 2.16
C TYR A 400 11.62 -27.83 0.87
N LEU A 401 10.49 -28.55 0.87
CA LEU A 401 9.55 -28.54 -0.25
C LEU A 401 8.89 -27.17 -0.42
N LEU A 402 8.37 -26.58 0.65
CA LEU A 402 7.73 -25.26 0.63
C LEU A 402 8.74 -24.16 0.26
N PHE A 403 9.96 -24.25 0.79
CA PHE A 403 11.05 -23.34 0.43
C PHE A 403 11.44 -23.48 -1.05
N GLY A 404 11.57 -24.71 -1.56
CA GLY A 404 11.83 -24.96 -2.97
C GLY A 404 10.73 -24.41 -3.87
N LEU A 405 9.46 -24.56 -3.49
CA LEU A 405 8.32 -23.96 -4.20
C LEU A 405 8.38 -22.42 -4.17
N LEU A 406 8.67 -21.83 -3.02
CA LEU A 406 8.84 -20.38 -2.88
C LEU A 406 9.97 -19.86 -3.78
N CYS A 407 11.13 -20.52 -3.79
CA CYS A 407 12.25 -20.18 -4.67
C CYS A 407 11.89 -20.36 -6.15
N LEU A 408 11.13 -21.40 -6.51
CA LEU A 408 10.65 -21.61 -7.87
C LEU A 408 9.69 -20.48 -8.29
N CYS A 409 8.74 -20.09 -7.44
CA CYS A 409 7.84 -18.96 -7.71
C CYS A 409 8.62 -17.65 -7.87
N ALA A 410 9.57 -17.37 -6.96
CA ALA A 410 10.43 -16.20 -7.06
C ALA A 410 11.27 -16.22 -8.34
N TYR A 411 11.83 -17.37 -8.71
CA TYR A 411 12.59 -17.54 -9.96
C TYR A 411 11.70 -17.36 -11.20
N LEU A 412 10.50 -17.94 -11.24
CA LEU A 412 9.59 -17.79 -12.37
C LEU A 412 9.14 -16.34 -12.55
N LEU A 413 8.85 -15.64 -11.44
CA LEU A 413 8.52 -14.21 -11.48
C LEU A 413 9.72 -13.34 -11.89
N TYR A 414 10.92 -13.66 -11.40
CA TYR A 414 12.15 -12.99 -11.83
C TYR A 414 12.47 -13.26 -13.30
N ALA A 415 12.34 -14.51 -13.77
CA ALA A 415 12.58 -14.88 -15.17
C ALA A 415 11.52 -14.26 -16.10
N TRP A 416 10.28 -14.09 -15.62
CA TRP A 416 9.25 -13.35 -16.32
C TRP A 416 9.57 -11.84 -16.38
N SER A 417 10.06 -11.25 -15.28
CA SER A 417 10.54 -9.86 -15.24
C SER A 417 11.77 -9.65 -16.14
N CYS A 418 12.78 -10.53 -16.12
CA CYS A 418 13.97 -10.45 -16.96
C CYS A 418 13.75 -10.86 -18.42
N GLY A 419 12.68 -11.60 -18.72
CA GLY A 419 12.23 -11.86 -20.09
C GLY A 419 11.62 -10.63 -20.75
N GLN A 420 11.26 -9.63 -19.95
CA GLN A 420 11.08 -8.26 -20.40
C GLN A 420 12.44 -7.56 -20.33
N PRO A 421 12.81 -6.71 -21.30
CA PRO A 421 14.05 -5.94 -21.20
C PRO A 421 14.04 -5.15 -19.87
N LEU A 422 15.11 -5.28 -19.06
CA LEU A 422 15.34 -4.50 -17.85
C LEU A 422 15.19 -3.01 -18.17
N ARG A 423 14.00 -2.47 -17.93
CA ARG A 423 13.72 -1.05 -18.03
C ARG A 423 14.16 -0.45 -16.71
N PHE A 424 15.40 0.02 -16.68
CA PHE A 424 15.77 1.04 -15.71
C PHE A 424 14.97 2.29 -16.08
N GLU A 425 13.83 2.48 -15.44
CA GLU A 425 13.17 3.79 -15.43
C GLU A 425 14.04 4.73 -14.59
N GLU A 426 14.08 6.01 -14.96
CA GLU A 426 14.99 7.02 -14.36
C GLU A 426 14.79 7.20 -12.83
N ASP A 427 13.77 6.57 -12.25
CA ASP A 427 13.35 6.69 -10.85
C ASP A 427 13.40 5.39 -10.03
N GLY A 428 14.08 4.37 -10.53
CA GLY A 428 14.36 3.13 -9.79
C GLY A 428 13.60 1.91 -10.29
N LEU A 429 13.39 0.94 -9.39
CA LEU A 429 12.84 -0.39 -9.73
C LEU A 429 11.34 -0.29 -10.08
N SER A 430 10.94 -0.90 -11.21
CA SER A 430 9.52 -1.03 -11.61
C SER A 430 8.69 -1.77 -10.55
N THR A 431 7.37 -1.66 -10.56
CA THR A 431 6.49 -2.39 -9.61
C THR A 431 6.73 -3.89 -9.62
N THR A 432 6.99 -4.46 -10.80
CA THR A 432 7.38 -5.87 -10.99
C THR A 432 8.71 -6.18 -10.33
N ASP A 433 9.69 -5.29 -10.45
CA ASP A 433 11.02 -5.48 -9.86
C ASP A 433 11.00 -5.26 -8.34
N ARG A 434 10.15 -4.37 -7.83
CA ARG A 434 9.89 -4.22 -6.39
C ARG A 434 9.26 -5.48 -5.81
N LEU A 435 8.28 -6.06 -6.50
CA LEU A 435 7.69 -7.34 -6.12
C LEU A 435 8.71 -8.47 -6.16
N GLY A 436 9.55 -8.52 -7.21
CA GLY A 436 10.66 -9.45 -7.34
C GLY A 436 11.68 -9.32 -6.21
N LEU A 437 12.08 -8.09 -5.87
CA LEU A 437 12.97 -7.78 -4.75
C LEU A 437 12.36 -8.20 -3.41
N LEU A 438 11.07 -7.91 -3.18
CA LEU A 438 10.38 -8.30 -1.96
C LEU A 438 10.31 -9.83 -1.83
N LEU A 439 10.04 -10.55 -2.91
CA LEU A 439 10.08 -12.01 -2.93
C LEU A 439 11.48 -12.57 -2.69
N LEU A 440 12.52 -11.94 -3.22
CA LEU A 440 13.92 -12.30 -2.93
C LEU A 440 14.27 -12.08 -1.46
N LEU A 441 13.83 -10.96 -0.86
CA LEU A 441 13.99 -10.68 0.56
C LEU A 441 13.24 -11.70 1.43
N VAL A 442 12.03 -12.11 1.03
CA VAL A 442 11.27 -13.19 1.69
C VAL A 442 11.98 -14.54 1.53
N CYS A 443 12.57 -14.83 0.38
CA CYS A 443 13.38 -16.03 0.16
C CYS A 443 14.62 -16.03 1.06
N LEU A 444 15.32 -14.90 1.16
CA LEU A 444 16.50 -14.73 2.02
C LEU A 444 16.14 -14.87 3.51
N ALA A 445 15.05 -14.21 3.92
CA ALA A 445 14.48 -14.33 5.26
C ALA A 445 14.15 -15.79 5.59
N THR A 446 13.50 -16.49 4.67
CA THR A 446 13.16 -17.91 4.83
C THR A 446 14.44 -18.77 4.86
N ALA A 447 15.38 -18.58 3.94
CA ALA A 447 16.65 -19.31 3.88
C ALA A 447 17.47 -19.20 5.18
N SER A 448 17.37 -18.07 5.90
CA SER A 448 18.04 -17.88 7.18
C SER A 448 17.65 -18.90 8.26
N PHE A 449 16.47 -19.53 8.13
CA PHE A 449 16.00 -20.56 9.04
C PHE A 449 16.53 -21.97 8.70
N ILE A 450 17.17 -22.18 7.53
CA ILE A 450 17.70 -23.50 7.11
C ILE A 450 18.69 -24.06 8.15
N PRO A 451 19.72 -23.33 8.62
CA PRO A 451 20.64 -23.87 9.62
C PRO A 451 19.93 -24.22 10.92
N MET A 452 18.97 -23.38 11.36
CA MET A 452 18.18 -23.63 12.55
C MET A 452 17.39 -24.93 12.44
N ILE A 453 16.71 -25.15 11.31
CA ILE A 453 15.90 -26.35 11.05
C ILE A 453 16.80 -27.59 10.97
N HIS A 454 17.94 -27.50 10.28
CA HIS A 454 18.90 -28.60 10.18
C HIS A 454 19.47 -28.98 11.55
N PHE A 455 19.88 -28.01 12.37
CA PHE A 455 20.42 -28.27 13.71
C PHE A 455 19.35 -28.78 14.67
N ALA A 456 18.11 -28.29 14.55
CA ALA A 456 16.99 -28.82 15.31
C ALA A 456 16.74 -30.30 14.95
N ALA A 457 16.68 -30.63 13.66
CA ALA A 457 16.52 -32.00 13.19
C ALA A 457 17.68 -32.91 13.66
N ALA A 458 18.92 -32.41 13.61
CA ALA A 458 20.08 -33.14 14.13
C ALA A 458 19.99 -33.41 15.63
N ALA A 459 19.54 -32.43 16.43
CA ALA A 459 19.34 -32.61 17.87
C ALA A 459 18.28 -33.67 18.17
N PHE A 460 17.20 -33.74 17.38
CA PHE A 460 16.14 -34.75 17.53
C PHE A 460 16.57 -36.17 17.10
N ARG A 461 17.65 -36.33 16.32
CA ARG A 461 18.21 -37.63 15.95
C ARG A 461 19.09 -38.24 17.06
N ARG A 462 19.46 -37.46 18.06
CA ARG A 462 20.25 -37.94 19.21
C ARG A 462 19.41 -38.87 20.08
N ARG A 463 20.06 -39.86 20.70
CA ARG A 463 19.40 -40.85 21.54
C ARG A 463 20.06 -40.95 22.91
N LEU A 464 19.23 -41.23 23.90
CA LEU A 464 19.61 -41.44 25.28
C LEU A 464 19.38 -42.91 25.64
N GLY A 465 20.32 -43.50 26.36
CA GLY A 465 20.21 -44.82 26.94
C GLY A 465 20.90 -44.89 28.30
N THR A 466 20.78 -46.02 28.97
CA THR A 466 21.38 -46.24 30.29
C THR A 466 21.82 -47.70 30.46
N ASP A 467 22.90 -47.91 31.20
CA ASP A 467 23.33 -49.22 31.71
C ASP A 467 22.94 -49.43 33.19
N GLY A 468 22.14 -48.53 33.75
CA GLY A 468 21.73 -48.51 35.16
C GLY A 468 22.72 -47.79 36.10
N ARG A 469 23.93 -47.44 35.64
CA ARG A 469 24.91 -46.66 36.41
C ARG A 469 25.27 -45.34 35.73
N ASN A 470 25.41 -45.37 34.41
CA ASN A 470 25.79 -44.25 33.59
C ASN A 470 24.75 -43.98 32.49
N ILE A 471 24.83 -42.79 31.90
CA ILE A 471 24.00 -42.40 30.77
C ILE A 471 24.81 -42.57 29.49
N LEU A 472 24.27 -43.36 28.56
CA LEU A 472 24.82 -43.54 27.24
C LEU A 472 24.18 -42.56 26.26
N LEU A 473 25.02 -41.75 25.63
CA LEU A 473 24.63 -40.77 24.63
C LEU A 473 24.97 -41.29 23.24
N GLU A 474 24.00 -41.31 22.32
CA GLU A 474 24.21 -41.57 20.90
C GLU A 474 23.97 -40.27 20.12
N PHE A 475 25.00 -39.79 19.45
CA PHE A 475 24.98 -38.55 18.66
C PHE A 475 24.36 -38.77 17.28
N GLU A 476 24.08 -37.68 16.58
CA GLU A 476 23.49 -37.67 15.23
C GLU A 476 24.27 -38.47 14.18
N ASN A 477 25.56 -38.71 14.41
CA ASN A 477 26.47 -39.47 13.53
C ASN A 477 26.66 -40.93 13.96
N GLY A 478 25.90 -41.42 14.94
CA GLY A 478 26.00 -42.78 15.47
C GLY A 478 27.16 -42.99 16.46
N ARG A 479 27.99 -41.98 16.74
CA ARG A 479 28.99 -42.07 17.81
C ARG A 479 28.30 -42.22 19.15
N ARG A 480 28.85 -43.08 20.00
CA ARG A 480 28.34 -43.36 21.35
C ARG A 480 29.35 -42.93 22.41
N THR A 481 28.87 -42.42 23.52
CA THR A 481 29.72 -42.06 24.66
C THR A 481 29.01 -42.42 25.95
N ASN A 482 29.74 -43.04 26.87
CA ASN A 482 29.25 -43.34 28.20
C ASN A 482 29.64 -42.20 29.15
N VAL A 483 28.67 -41.62 29.86
CA VAL A 483 28.85 -40.40 30.65
C VAL A 483 28.33 -40.62 32.07
N ASP A 484 29.19 -40.28 33.03
CA ASP A 484 28.81 -40.21 34.45
C ASP A 484 27.74 -39.13 34.64
N PRO A 485 26.60 -39.43 35.30
CA PRO A 485 25.50 -38.48 35.41
C PRO A 485 25.87 -37.14 36.08
N SER A 486 26.85 -37.12 36.99
CA SER A 486 27.30 -35.89 37.66
C SER A 486 27.92 -34.85 36.70
N ARG A 487 28.37 -35.29 35.53
CA ARG A 487 28.92 -34.42 34.47
C ARG A 487 27.86 -33.82 33.56
N LEU A 488 26.61 -34.21 33.73
CA LEU A 488 25.50 -33.72 32.93
C LEU A 488 24.87 -32.51 33.59
N ALA A 489 24.34 -31.64 32.74
CA ALA A 489 23.36 -30.66 33.16
C ALA A 489 22.01 -31.00 32.55
N TRP A 490 20.92 -30.65 33.23
CA TRP A 490 19.59 -30.96 32.72
C TRP A 490 18.56 -29.92 33.15
N ASN A 491 17.47 -29.86 32.39
CA ASN A 491 16.24 -29.23 32.82
C ASN A 491 15.06 -30.09 32.36
N ASP A 492 13.84 -29.65 32.65
CA ASP A 492 12.64 -30.38 32.27
C ASP A 492 12.56 -30.65 30.76
N ARG A 493 13.21 -29.84 29.92
CA ARG A 493 13.12 -29.89 28.46
C ARG A 493 14.22 -30.70 27.79
N ALA A 494 15.41 -30.79 28.35
CA ALA A 494 16.56 -31.41 27.72
C ALA A 494 17.65 -31.82 28.73
N VAL A 495 18.51 -32.74 28.29
CA VAL A 495 19.81 -33.05 28.91
C VAL A 495 20.92 -32.38 28.09
N PHE A 496 21.94 -31.86 28.76
CA PHE A 496 23.04 -31.12 28.16
C PHE A 496 24.38 -31.79 28.48
N PHE A 497 25.20 -31.99 27.45
CA PHE A 497 26.55 -32.52 27.59
C PHE A 497 27.45 -31.94 26.51
N ASP A 498 28.59 -31.37 26.89
CA ASP A 498 29.65 -30.91 25.97
C ASP A 498 29.13 -30.02 24.80
N GLY A 499 28.32 -29.01 25.14
CA GLY A 499 27.71 -28.11 24.14
C GLY A 499 26.66 -28.77 23.22
N LYS A 500 26.22 -29.98 23.54
CA LYS A 500 25.17 -30.70 22.81
C LYS A 500 23.90 -30.80 23.66
N THR A 501 22.78 -30.49 23.02
CA THR A 501 21.44 -30.59 23.60
C THR A 501 20.77 -31.91 23.20
N PHE A 502 20.26 -32.65 24.17
CA PHE A 502 19.48 -33.88 24.00
C PHE A 502 18.03 -33.60 24.41
N PRO A 503 17.15 -33.25 23.46
CA PRO A 503 15.78 -32.84 23.79
C PRO A 503 15.00 -34.00 24.42
N LEU A 504 14.35 -33.75 25.55
CA LEU A 504 13.41 -34.67 26.19
C LEU A 504 11.97 -34.42 25.71
N ARG A 505 11.65 -33.17 25.33
CA ARG A 505 10.35 -32.74 24.79
C ARG A 505 10.49 -31.72 23.67
N SER A 506 9.58 -31.76 22.70
CA SER A 506 9.40 -30.78 21.63
C SER A 506 8.22 -29.87 21.98
N GLY A 507 8.53 -28.65 22.42
CA GLY A 507 7.55 -27.71 22.94
C GLY A 507 6.85 -28.20 24.22
N THR A 508 5.63 -27.74 24.44
CA THR A 508 4.85 -28.00 25.67
C THR A 508 4.04 -29.30 25.62
N ARG A 509 3.65 -29.76 24.42
CA ARG A 509 2.71 -30.88 24.23
C ARG A 509 3.34 -32.23 23.86
N HIS A 510 4.55 -32.26 23.31
CA HIS A 510 5.09 -33.48 22.69
C HIS A 510 6.35 -33.95 23.39
N ALA A 511 6.24 -34.93 24.30
CA ALA A 511 7.41 -35.62 24.83
C ALA A 511 8.08 -36.45 23.72
N LEU A 512 9.40 -36.31 23.58
CA LEU A 512 10.18 -37.05 22.58
C LEU A 512 10.30 -38.53 22.98
N TYR A 513 10.34 -38.78 24.28
CA TYR A 513 10.33 -40.11 24.88
C TYR A 513 9.02 -40.33 25.64
N ALA A 514 8.63 -41.59 25.86
CA ALA A 514 7.49 -41.89 26.70
C ALA A 514 7.73 -41.36 28.14
N PRO A 515 6.78 -40.66 28.78
CA PRO A 515 6.99 -40.12 30.13
C PRO A 515 7.38 -41.19 31.16
N GLU A 516 6.77 -42.37 31.07
CA GLU A 516 7.07 -43.52 31.93
C GLU A 516 8.51 -44.04 31.75
N GLU A 517 9.04 -43.97 30.52
CA GLU A 517 10.42 -44.37 30.22
C GLU A 517 11.42 -43.38 30.82
N LEU A 518 11.15 -42.07 30.71
CA LEU A 518 11.99 -41.04 31.32
C LEU A 518 11.99 -41.17 32.85
N GLN A 519 10.82 -41.35 33.44
CA GLN A 519 10.67 -41.48 34.89
C GLN A 519 11.35 -42.74 35.44
N LYS A 520 11.25 -43.87 34.72
CA LYS A 520 11.82 -45.15 35.16
C LYS A 520 13.33 -45.24 34.94
N TRP A 521 13.82 -44.76 33.79
CA TRP A 521 15.18 -45.07 33.33
C TRP A 521 16.15 -43.89 33.38
N LEU A 522 15.66 -42.66 33.30
CA LEU A 522 16.51 -41.45 33.27
C LEU A 522 16.48 -40.70 34.60
N ALA A 523 15.31 -40.54 35.21
CA ALA A 523 15.15 -39.76 36.45
C ALA A 523 16.07 -40.21 37.61
N PRO A 524 16.25 -41.52 37.90
CA PRO A 524 17.13 -41.95 39.00
C PRO A 524 18.60 -41.54 38.82
N LEU A 525 19.05 -41.36 37.58
CA LEU A 525 20.45 -41.01 37.27
C LEU A 525 20.67 -39.50 37.34
N LEU A 526 19.61 -38.70 37.17
CA LEU A 526 19.71 -37.25 37.17
C LEU A 526 19.71 -36.63 38.58
N ILE A 527 19.60 -37.45 39.64
CA ILE A 527 19.64 -37.00 41.04
C ILE A 527 20.96 -36.27 41.32
N ASP A 528 22.07 -36.84 40.84
CA ASP A 528 23.41 -36.29 41.04
C ASP A 528 23.84 -35.31 39.93
N ALA A 529 22.97 -35.07 38.94
CA ALA A 529 23.23 -34.19 37.81
C ALA A 529 22.83 -32.73 38.11
N ASN A 530 23.52 -31.77 37.50
CA ASN A 530 23.27 -30.35 37.75
C ASN A 530 21.97 -29.87 37.09
N ARG A 531 20.93 -29.57 37.88
CA ARG A 531 19.67 -29.01 37.38
C ARG A 531 19.84 -27.52 37.07
N MET A 532 19.55 -27.11 35.83
CA MET A 532 19.63 -25.72 35.37
C MET A 532 18.25 -25.07 35.26
N THR A 533 18.19 -23.79 35.57
CA THR A 533 17.08 -22.89 35.22
C THR A 533 17.07 -22.54 33.72
N GLU A 534 15.98 -21.96 33.21
CA GLU A 534 15.90 -21.51 31.81
C GLU A 534 16.99 -20.47 31.47
N TRP A 535 17.32 -19.58 32.41
CA TRP A 535 18.37 -18.57 32.22
C TRP A 535 19.77 -19.20 32.19
N GLU A 536 20.05 -20.13 33.10
CA GLU A 536 21.32 -20.88 33.10
C GLU A 536 21.46 -21.74 31.87
N THR A 537 20.36 -22.31 31.38
CA THR A 537 20.32 -23.06 30.11
C THR A 537 20.74 -22.18 28.94
N LEU A 538 20.15 -20.99 28.80
CA LEU A 538 20.50 -20.05 27.74
C LEU A 538 21.98 -19.64 27.83
N ARG A 539 22.45 -19.31 29.05
CA ARG A 539 23.85 -18.94 29.29
C ARG A 539 24.80 -20.10 28.97
N TYR A 540 24.44 -21.32 29.33
CA TYR A 540 25.21 -22.53 29.05
C TYR A 540 25.28 -22.79 27.54
N GLN A 541 24.16 -22.73 26.83
CA GLN A 541 24.11 -22.93 25.38
C GLN A 541 24.92 -21.86 24.64
N PHE A 542 24.84 -20.60 25.08
CA PHE A 542 25.62 -19.51 24.50
C PHE A 542 27.13 -19.70 24.75
N LYS A 543 27.53 -19.98 25.99
CA LYS A 543 28.94 -20.21 26.37
C LYS A 543 29.57 -21.37 25.60
N ASN A 544 28.81 -22.44 25.40
CA ASN A 544 29.27 -23.64 24.68
C ASN A 544 29.02 -23.59 23.17
N ARG A 545 28.62 -22.43 22.63
CA ARG A 545 28.36 -22.22 21.20
C ARG A 545 27.42 -23.27 20.59
N ASP A 546 26.30 -23.54 21.27
CA ASP A 546 25.26 -24.43 20.73
C ASP A 546 24.80 -23.90 19.36
N ARG A 547 24.96 -24.73 18.34
CA ARG A 547 24.75 -24.34 16.93
C ARG A 547 23.31 -23.90 16.66
N LEU A 548 22.34 -24.46 17.39
CA LEU A 548 20.93 -24.12 17.22
C LEU A 548 20.66 -22.69 17.72
N VAL A 549 21.20 -22.33 18.89
CA VAL A 549 21.05 -20.99 19.46
C VAL A 549 21.74 -19.93 18.61
N ILE A 550 22.96 -20.22 18.14
CA ILE A 550 23.69 -19.31 17.24
C ILE A 550 22.91 -19.11 15.93
N ALA A 551 22.38 -20.18 15.32
CA ALA A 551 21.59 -20.09 14.10
C ALA A 551 20.30 -19.26 14.29
N ALA A 552 19.60 -19.45 15.42
CA ALA A 552 18.40 -18.67 15.73
C ALA A 552 18.70 -17.18 15.90
N LEU A 553 19.78 -16.82 16.61
CA LEU A 553 20.22 -15.43 16.75
C LEU A 553 20.62 -14.82 15.39
N GLY A 554 21.32 -15.58 14.55
CA GLY A 554 21.68 -15.16 13.20
C GLY A 554 20.46 -14.87 12.32
N ALA A 555 19.43 -15.72 12.38
CA ALA A 555 18.17 -15.52 11.65
C ALA A 555 17.43 -14.26 12.13
N VAL A 556 17.33 -14.04 13.45
CA VAL A 556 16.70 -12.83 14.02
C VAL A 556 17.45 -11.55 13.60
N LEU A 557 18.79 -11.56 13.65
CA LEU A 557 19.60 -10.43 13.24
C LEU A 557 19.40 -10.11 11.75
N LEU A 558 19.38 -11.14 10.88
CA LEU A 558 19.14 -10.96 9.46
C LEU A 558 17.74 -10.42 9.17
N LEU A 559 16.71 -10.94 9.84
CA LEU A 559 15.34 -10.43 9.72
C LEU A 559 15.23 -8.96 10.11
N PHE A 560 15.91 -8.56 11.20
CA PHE A 560 15.97 -7.18 11.63
C PHE A 560 16.65 -6.29 10.58
N THR A 561 17.76 -6.75 10.00
CA THR A 561 18.45 -6.04 8.90
C THR A 561 17.56 -5.91 7.67
N ILE A 562 16.85 -6.97 7.27
CA ILE A 562 15.90 -6.95 6.14
C ILE A 562 14.77 -5.96 6.42
N LEU A 563 14.19 -5.96 7.62
CA LEU A 563 13.15 -5.00 8.01
C LEU A 563 13.63 -3.55 7.97
N LEU A 564 14.87 -3.29 8.40
CA LEU A 564 15.49 -1.97 8.28
C LEU A 564 15.64 -1.59 6.81
N LEU A 565 16.17 -2.47 5.96
CA LEU A 565 16.33 -2.21 4.52
C LEU A 565 14.99 -1.90 3.86
N VAL A 566 13.96 -2.72 4.08
CA VAL A 566 12.61 -2.49 3.53
C VAL A 566 12.07 -1.13 3.94
N LYS A 567 12.29 -0.71 5.19
CA LYS A 567 11.87 0.60 5.68
C LYS A 567 12.62 1.74 4.98
N THR A 568 13.92 1.62 4.79
CA THR A 568 14.72 2.64 4.09
C THR A 568 14.32 2.77 2.63
N PHE A 569 13.98 1.65 1.95
CA PHE A 569 13.54 1.63 0.56
C PHE A 569 12.06 1.98 0.34
N SER A 570 11.26 2.12 1.41
CA SER A 570 9.84 2.50 1.31
C SER A 570 9.59 3.99 1.59
N VAL A 571 10.62 4.72 2.02
CA VAL A 571 10.54 6.15 2.40
C VAL A 571 11.15 7.07 1.33
N ASN A 572 11.87 6.49 0.37
CA ASN A 572 12.32 7.15 -0.85
C ASN A 572 11.59 6.50 -2.03
#